data_AF-A0ABD1V468-F1
#
_entry.id   AF-A0ABD1V468-F1
#
_cell.length_a   1.000
_cell.length_b   1.000
_cell.length_c   1.000
_cell.angle_alpha   90.00
_cell.angle_beta   90.00
_cell.angle_gamma   90.00
#
_symmetry.space_group_name_H-M   'P 1'
#
loop_
_entity.id
_entity.type
_entity.pdbx_description
1 polymer ?
#
loop_
_entity_poly.entity_id
_entity_poly.type
_entity_poly.pdbx_seq_one_letter_code
_entity_poly.pdbx_strand_id
1 'polypeptide(L)'
;MPMQLPLHSLISPMIFSSVLGQIQSSLSLLRACKTIRELNIVHARIICRGSEQDHFLITQFISACSEFSPTSLNYVTGIFNRVISPNIYLWNTLIKVHCEKSDIDESFLFLKRMKKDSIVGPDKYTFSSLIKACSNALALTEGRILHGLSVRYGTEGDVFVGSSLIDLYGKCEEIKSAAQGV
;
A
#
# COMPACT_ATOMS: atom_id res chain seq x y z
N MET A 1 35.86 -13.63 27.55
CA MET A 1 34.68 -13.58 26.64
C MET A 1 34.79 -12.29 25.83
N PRO A 2 35.01 -12.32 24.52
CA PRO A 2 35.04 -11.10 23.73
C PRO A 2 33.61 -10.68 23.36
N MET A 3 33.33 -9.42 23.65
CA MET A 3 32.11 -8.69 23.30
C MET A 3 31.96 -8.64 21.77
N GLN A 4 30.93 -9.27 21.22
CA GLN A 4 30.52 -9.05 19.83
C GLN A 4 29.90 -7.64 19.74
N LEU A 5 30.67 -6.68 19.22
CA LEU A 5 30.15 -5.39 18.76
C LEU A 5 29.19 -5.63 17.58
N PRO A 6 28.02 -4.98 17.52
CA PRO A 6 27.09 -5.14 16.41
C PRO A 6 27.69 -4.52 15.13
N LEU A 7 27.66 -5.28 14.03
CA LEU A 7 28.10 -4.88 12.67
C LEU A 7 27.46 -3.59 12.12
N HIS A 8 26.48 -3.00 12.82
CA HIS A 8 25.79 -1.78 12.41
C HIS A 8 26.53 -0.47 12.76
N SER A 9 27.64 -0.52 13.52
CA SER A 9 28.36 0.67 13.99
C SER A 9 29.46 1.19 13.05
N LEU A 10 29.50 0.77 11.78
CA LEU A 10 30.59 1.10 10.84
C LEU A 10 30.13 1.63 9.47
N ILE A 11 28.96 2.26 9.38
CA ILE A 11 28.65 3.05 8.19
C ILE A 11 29.30 4.43 8.36
N SER A 12 30.34 4.72 7.58
CA SER A 12 31.03 6.01 7.59
C SER A 12 30.01 7.15 7.39
N PRO A 13 30.12 8.28 8.10
CA PRO A 13 29.23 9.44 7.93
C PRO A 13 29.13 9.91 6.46
N MET A 14 30.20 9.75 5.67
CA MET A 14 30.20 10.04 4.23
C MET A 14 29.33 9.09 3.42
N ILE A 15 29.31 7.80 3.77
CA ILE A 15 28.46 6.81 3.11
C ILE A 15 27.01 7.13 3.43
N PHE A 16 26.70 7.44 4.70
CA PHE A 16 25.35 7.86 5.10
C PHE A 16 24.88 9.12 4.38
N SER A 17 25.71 10.18 4.31
CA SER A 17 25.37 11.41 3.60
C SER A 17 25.18 11.20 2.09
N SER A 18 25.97 10.30 1.49
CA SER A 18 25.86 10.00 0.06
C SER A 18 24.58 9.23 -0.27
N VAL A 19 24.19 8.25 0.56
CA VAL A 19 22.93 7.50 0.41
C VAL A 19 21.72 8.41 0.60
N LEU A 20 21.74 9.27 1.62
CA LEU A 20 20.66 10.23 1.87
C LEU A 20 20.50 11.21 0.69
N GLY A 21 21.61 11.70 0.13
CA GLY A 21 21.61 12.53 -1.07
C GLY A 21 21.04 11.82 -2.30
N GLN A 22 21.30 10.52 -2.46
CA GLN A 22 20.73 9.72 -3.54
C GLN A 22 19.21 9.59 -3.40
N ILE A 23 18.70 9.24 -2.21
CA ILE A 23 17.26 9.14 -1.94
C ILE A 23 16.58 10.46 -2.25
N GLN A 24 17.12 11.58 -1.76
CA GLN A 24 16.54 12.90 -1.97
C GLN A 24 16.54 13.32 -3.46
N SER A 25 17.59 12.94 -4.21
CA SER A 25 17.64 13.15 -5.66
C SER A 25 16.61 12.32 -6.43
N SER A 26 16.32 11.11 -5.99
CA SER A 26 15.29 10.26 -6.61
C SER A 26 13.89 10.79 -6.29
N LEU A 27 13.66 11.28 -5.07
CA LEU A 27 12.40 11.90 -4.66
C LEU A 27 12.10 13.21 -5.41
N SER A 28 13.11 14.06 -5.61
CA SER A 28 12.92 15.30 -6.37
C SER A 28 12.54 15.01 -7.82
N LEU A 29 13.18 14.02 -8.44
CA LEU A 29 12.81 13.57 -9.78
C LEU A 29 11.43 12.94 -9.82
N LEU A 30 11.08 12.11 -8.85
CA LEU A 30 9.77 11.47 -8.78
C LEU A 30 8.65 12.52 -8.74
N ARG A 31 8.81 13.57 -7.94
CA ARG A 31 7.85 14.70 -7.85
C ARG A 31 7.76 15.52 -9.14
N ALA A 32 8.81 15.50 -9.96
CA ALA A 32 8.86 16.22 -11.23
C ALA A 32 8.38 15.37 -12.42
N CYS A 33 8.15 14.06 -12.23
CA CYS A 33 7.72 13.16 -13.29
C CYS A 33 6.33 13.56 -13.79
N LYS A 34 6.20 13.66 -15.12
CA LYS A 34 4.94 13.91 -15.85
C LYS A 34 4.60 12.77 -16.80
N THR A 35 5.54 11.86 -17.03
CA THR A 35 5.39 10.76 -17.98
C THR A 35 5.86 9.43 -17.39
N ILE A 36 5.29 8.33 -17.90
CA ILE A 36 5.72 6.97 -17.55
C ILE A 36 7.19 6.69 -17.93
N ARG A 37 7.73 7.40 -18.94
CA ARG A 37 9.14 7.27 -19.35
C ARG A 37 10.08 7.79 -18.25
N GLU A 38 9.76 8.95 -17.68
CA GLU A 38 10.55 9.52 -16.57
C GLU A 38 10.47 8.63 -15.33
N LEU A 39 9.29 8.09 -15.05
CA LEU A 39 9.08 7.13 -13.96
C LEU A 39 9.98 5.89 -14.12
N ASN A 40 10.09 5.33 -15.34
CA ASN A 40 10.98 4.20 -15.62
C ASN A 40 12.47 4.55 -15.44
N ILE A 41 12.89 5.79 -15.74
CA ILE A 41 14.25 6.27 -15.49
C ILE A 41 14.51 6.34 -13.98
N VAL A 42 13.55 6.85 -13.21
CA VAL A 42 13.64 6.89 -11.75
C VAL A 42 13.71 5.46 -11.18
N HIS A 43 12.90 4.53 -11.69
CA HIS A 43 12.96 3.13 -11.28
C HIS A 43 14.33 2.49 -11.55
N ALA A 44 14.86 2.66 -12.77
CA ALA A 44 16.18 2.16 -13.13
C ALA A 44 17.25 2.74 -12.20
N ARG A 45 17.16 4.04 -11.87
CA ARG A 45 18.08 4.68 -10.92
C ARG A 45 17.96 4.11 -9.51
N ILE A 46 16.75 3.84 -9.01
CA ILE A 46 16.52 3.23 -7.69
C ILE A 46 17.24 1.89 -7.61
N ILE A 47 17.06 1.03 -8.62
CA ILE A 47 17.69 -0.30 -8.69
C ILE A 47 19.22 -0.19 -8.83
N CYS A 48 19.70 0.59 -9.81
CA CYS A 48 21.14 0.68 -10.08
C CYS A 48 21.93 1.29 -8.92
N ARG A 49 21.27 2.05 -8.03
CA ARG A 49 21.89 2.66 -6.85
C ARG A 49 21.65 1.86 -5.56
N GLY A 50 20.99 0.70 -5.63
CA GLY A 50 20.71 -0.13 -4.45
C GLY A 50 19.74 0.51 -3.46
N SER A 51 18.93 1.47 -3.90
CA SER A 51 17.97 2.18 -3.04
C SER A 51 16.60 1.47 -3.00
N GLU A 52 16.47 0.28 -3.59
CA GLU A 52 15.19 -0.44 -3.63
C GLU A 52 14.70 -0.96 -2.27
N GLN A 53 15.55 -0.95 -1.24
CA GLN A 53 15.17 -1.31 0.13
C GLN A 53 14.72 -0.09 0.97
N ASP A 54 14.78 1.12 0.41
CA ASP A 54 14.29 2.30 1.13
C ASP A 54 12.75 2.34 1.08
N HIS A 55 12.11 1.99 2.20
CA HIS A 55 10.66 1.85 2.26
C HIS A 55 9.94 3.17 1.95
N PHE A 56 10.50 4.31 2.34
CA PHE A 56 9.88 5.61 2.08
C PHE A 56 9.90 5.92 0.59
N LEU A 57 11.07 5.80 -0.06
CA LEU A 57 11.24 6.02 -1.49
C LEU A 57 10.35 5.09 -2.31
N ILE A 58 10.29 3.80 -1.97
CA ILE A 58 9.42 2.85 -2.68
C ILE A 58 7.94 3.15 -2.45
N THR A 59 7.54 3.55 -1.24
CA THR A 59 6.15 3.96 -0.95
C THR A 59 5.75 5.16 -1.81
N GLN A 60 6.63 6.17 -1.89
CA GLN A 60 6.41 7.34 -2.76
C GLN A 60 6.38 6.92 -4.23
N PHE A 61 7.27 6.03 -4.65
CA PHE A 61 7.34 5.54 -6.02
C PHE A 61 6.06 4.81 -6.44
N ILE A 62 5.57 3.87 -5.62
CA ILE A 62 4.32 3.15 -5.88
C ILE A 62 3.13 4.12 -5.92
N SER A 63 3.08 5.09 -5.00
CA SER A 63 2.04 6.12 -5.00
C SER A 63 2.04 6.92 -6.30
N ALA A 64 3.22 7.38 -6.75
CA ALA A 64 3.36 8.07 -8.03
C ALA A 64 2.95 7.19 -9.22
N CYS A 65 3.32 5.89 -9.22
CA CYS A 65 2.86 4.95 -10.25
C CYS A 65 1.34 4.94 -10.37
N SER A 66 0.62 5.04 -9.25
CA SER A 66 -0.84 5.01 -9.25
C SER A 66 -1.49 6.25 -9.90
N GLU A 67 -0.78 7.37 -10.02
CA GLU A 67 -1.29 8.58 -10.68
C GLU A 67 -1.21 8.49 -12.20
N PHE A 68 -0.27 7.70 -12.73
CA PHE A 68 -0.15 7.47 -14.17
C PHE A 68 -1.17 6.41 -14.63
N SER A 69 -1.76 6.65 -15.80
CA SER A 69 -2.65 5.70 -16.47
C SER A 69 -2.20 5.51 -17.93
N PRO A 70 -2.12 4.26 -18.45
CA PRO A 70 -2.35 3.00 -17.75
C PRO A 70 -1.09 2.52 -17.01
N THR A 71 -1.17 2.42 -15.67
CA THR A 71 -0.12 1.76 -14.87
C THR A 71 -0.45 0.29 -14.70
N SER A 72 0.50 -0.57 -15.05
CA SER A 72 0.39 -2.02 -14.83
C SER A 72 0.48 -2.35 -13.33
N LEU A 73 -0.57 -2.94 -12.77
CA LEU A 73 -0.57 -3.43 -11.39
C LEU A 73 0.49 -4.52 -11.14
N ASN A 74 0.83 -5.28 -12.18
CA ASN A 74 1.91 -6.27 -12.13
C ASN A 74 3.27 -5.60 -11.93
N TYR A 75 3.49 -4.44 -12.55
CA TYR A 75 4.72 -3.67 -12.37
C TYR A 75 4.83 -3.13 -10.95
N VAL A 76 3.76 -2.53 -10.41
CA VAL A 76 3.71 -2.05 -9.02
C VAL A 76 3.95 -3.18 -8.02
N THR A 77 3.28 -4.32 -8.22
CA THR A 77 3.44 -5.52 -7.37
C THR A 77 4.85 -6.09 -7.48
N GLY A 78 5.45 -6.06 -8.68
CA GLY A 78 6.83 -6.48 -8.92
C GLY A 78 7.85 -5.63 -8.16
N ILE A 79 7.65 -4.31 -8.09
CA ILE A 79 8.48 -3.41 -7.28
C ILE A 79 8.36 -3.74 -5.81
N PHE A 80 7.12 -3.87 -5.31
CA PHE A 80 6.86 -4.23 -3.92
C PHE A 80 7.54 -5.55 -3.53
N ASN A 81 7.48 -6.57 -4.41
CA ASN A 81 8.06 -7.88 -4.15
C ASN A 81 9.59 -7.88 -4.00
N ARG A 82 10.27 -6.81 -4.40
CA ARG A 82 11.72 -6.66 -4.22
C ARG A 82 12.10 -6.15 -2.83
N VAL A 83 11.14 -5.59 -2.07
CA VAL A 83 11.39 -5.04 -0.74
C VAL A 83 11.36 -6.14 0.31
N ILE A 84 12.42 -6.23 1.10
CA ILE A 84 12.53 -7.20 2.20
C ILE A 84 11.82 -6.64 3.42
N SER A 85 10.92 -7.43 4.03
CA SER A 85 10.15 -7.04 5.21
C SER A 85 9.44 -5.68 5.10
N PRO A 86 8.50 -5.50 4.14
CA PRO A 86 7.76 -4.25 3.96
C PRO A 86 7.08 -3.78 5.25
N ASN A 87 7.17 -2.48 5.53
CA ASN A 87 6.48 -1.88 6.67
C ASN A 87 4.98 -1.65 6.38
N ILE A 88 4.23 -1.25 7.42
CA ILE A 88 2.77 -1.03 7.34
C ILE A 88 2.39 0.00 6.28
N TYR A 89 3.18 1.06 6.11
CA TYR A 89 2.91 2.11 5.11
C TYR A 89 2.98 1.56 3.69
N LEU A 90 4.02 0.78 3.39
CA LEU A 90 4.21 0.21 2.06
C LEU A 90 3.12 -0.82 1.72
N TRP A 91 2.71 -1.64 2.70
CA TRP A 91 1.54 -2.54 2.56
C TRP A 91 0.25 -1.77 2.31
N ASN A 92 -0.03 -0.74 3.11
CA ASN A 92 -1.23 0.09 2.97
C ASN A 92 -1.28 0.79 1.61
N THR A 93 -0.15 1.30 1.13
CA THR A 93 -0.05 1.89 -0.20
C THR A 93 -0.31 0.85 -1.28
N LEU A 94 0.30 -0.34 -1.21
CA LEU A 94 0.04 -1.39 -2.21
C LEU A 94 -1.44 -1.79 -2.24
N ILE A 95 -2.03 -2.08 -1.08
CA ILE A 95 -3.44 -2.48 -0.96
C ILE A 95 -4.35 -1.38 -1.48
N LYS A 96 -4.10 -0.12 -1.13
CA LYS A 96 -4.86 1.03 -1.65
C LYS A 96 -4.83 1.09 -3.19
N VAL A 97 -3.66 0.92 -3.80
CA VAL A 97 -3.53 0.95 -5.27
C VAL A 97 -4.35 -0.17 -5.93
N HIS A 98 -4.37 -1.36 -5.36
CA HIS A 98 -5.23 -2.45 -5.84
C HIS A 98 -6.71 -2.13 -5.61
N CYS A 99 -7.10 -1.64 -4.42
CA CYS A 99 -8.48 -1.23 -4.14
C CYS A 99 -9.04 -0.19 -5.12
N GLU A 100 -8.19 0.68 -5.65
CA GLU A 100 -8.58 1.74 -6.59
C GLU A 100 -8.60 1.28 -8.05
N LYS A 101 -7.87 0.21 -8.41
CA LYS A 101 -7.58 -0.13 -9.82
C LYS A 101 -7.85 -1.59 -10.19
N SER A 102 -8.08 -2.47 -9.24
CA SER A 102 -8.34 -3.90 -9.44
C SER A 102 -9.74 -4.29 -8.99
N ASP A 103 -10.09 -5.55 -9.25
CA ASP A 103 -11.21 -6.19 -8.57
C ASP A 103 -10.92 -6.33 -7.06
N ILE A 104 -11.98 -6.45 -6.27
CA ILE A 104 -11.95 -6.68 -4.84
C ILE A 104 -11.21 -7.98 -4.50
N ASP A 105 -11.37 -9.02 -5.32
CA ASP A 105 -10.72 -10.31 -5.08
C ASP A 105 -9.19 -10.21 -5.00
N GLU A 106 -8.58 -9.43 -5.91
CA GLU A 106 -7.15 -9.14 -5.91
C GLU A 106 -6.74 -8.34 -4.67
N SER A 107 -7.55 -7.36 -4.25
CA SER A 107 -7.31 -6.60 -3.01
C SER A 107 -7.33 -7.50 -1.78
N PHE A 108 -8.26 -8.47 -1.71
CA PHE A 108 -8.33 -9.45 -0.64
C PHE A 108 -7.14 -10.43 -0.64
N LEU A 109 -6.57 -10.73 -1.81
CA LEU A 109 -5.36 -11.54 -1.89
C LEU A 109 -4.20 -10.87 -1.16
N PHE A 110 -4.03 -9.54 -1.30
CA PHE A 110 -3.00 -8.81 -0.56
C PHE A 110 -3.28 -8.73 0.94
N LEU A 111 -4.54 -8.61 1.37
CA LEU A 111 -4.89 -8.73 2.79
C LEU A 111 -4.48 -10.10 3.36
N LYS A 112 -4.79 -11.19 2.64
CA LYS A 112 -4.41 -12.55 3.04
C LYS A 112 -2.89 -12.71 3.09
N ARG A 113 -2.19 -12.18 2.09
CA ARG A 113 -0.73 -12.20 2.01
C ARG A 113 -0.08 -11.43 3.17
N MET A 114 -0.56 -10.23 3.47
CA MET A 114 -0.09 -9.43 4.60
C MET A 114 -0.24 -10.19 5.92
N LYS A 115 -1.40 -10.81 6.17
CA LYS A 115 -1.67 -11.58 7.39
C LYS A 115 -0.81 -12.84 7.52
N LYS A 116 -0.36 -13.43 6.41
CA LYS A 116 0.39 -14.69 6.38
C LYS A 116 1.90 -14.46 6.42
N ASP A 117 2.38 -13.53 5.60
CA ASP A 117 3.79 -13.41 5.24
C ASP A 117 4.46 -12.18 5.88
N SER A 118 3.69 -11.28 6.52
CA SER A 118 4.23 -10.07 7.14
C SER A 118 4.30 -10.14 8.66
N ILE A 119 5.29 -9.43 9.21
CA ILE A 119 5.42 -9.17 10.65
C ILE A 119 4.38 -8.12 11.11
N VAL A 120 3.93 -7.25 10.20
CA VAL A 120 2.91 -6.24 10.49
C VAL A 120 1.51 -6.76 10.13
N GLY A 121 0.53 -6.43 10.97
CA GLY A 121 -0.88 -6.75 10.74
C GLY A 121 -1.64 -5.60 10.08
N PRO A 122 -2.82 -5.88 9.50
CA PRO A 122 -3.73 -4.86 8.99
C PRO A 122 -4.06 -3.81 10.06
N ASP A 123 -4.15 -2.54 9.64
CA ASP A 123 -4.52 -1.42 10.49
C ASP A 123 -5.78 -0.69 9.97
N LYS A 124 -6.14 0.41 10.62
CA LYS A 124 -7.28 1.25 10.24
C LYS A 124 -7.25 1.71 8.77
N TYR A 125 -6.06 1.98 8.22
CA TYR A 125 -5.93 2.41 6.84
C TYR A 125 -6.13 1.22 5.89
N THR A 126 -5.60 0.05 6.25
CA THR A 126 -5.88 -1.19 5.51
C THR A 126 -7.38 -1.45 5.40
N PHE A 127 -8.10 -1.42 6.52
CA PHE A 127 -9.54 -1.69 6.55
C PHE A 127 -10.35 -0.60 5.86
N SER A 128 -10.03 0.68 6.07
CA SER A 128 -10.73 1.77 5.40
C SER A 128 -10.65 1.66 3.87
N SER A 129 -9.46 1.38 3.31
CA SER A 129 -9.32 1.20 1.86
C SER A 129 -10.12 0.02 1.32
N LEU A 130 -10.03 -1.15 1.97
CA LEU A 130 -10.74 -2.36 1.53
C LEU A 130 -12.26 -2.22 1.65
N ILE A 131 -12.76 -1.67 2.76
CA ILE A 131 -14.20 -1.47 2.97
C ILE A 131 -14.73 -0.45 1.95
N LYS A 132 -13.95 0.59 1.64
CA LYS A 132 -14.32 1.57 0.61
C LYS A 132 -14.39 0.93 -0.78
N ALA A 133 -13.47 0.03 -1.12
CA ALA A 133 -13.53 -0.74 -2.36
C ALA A 133 -14.81 -1.60 -2.42
N CYS A 134 -15.14 -2.33 -1.33
CA CYS A 134 -16.38 -3.09 -1.23
C CYS A 134 -17.63 -2.21 -1.39
N SER A 135 -17.63 -1.02 -0.79
CA SER A 135 -18.71 -0.05 -0.95
C SER A 135 -18.90 0.37 -2.41
N ASN A 136 -17.80 0.68 -3.09
CA ASN A 136 -17.83 1.13 -4.49
C ASN A 136 -18.28 0.03 -5.46
N ALA A 137 -17.92 -1.23 -5.20
CA ALA A 137 -18.38 -2.36 -6.02
C ALA A 137 -19.67 -3.01 -5.51
N LEU A 138 -20.30 -2.45 -4.46
CA LEU A 138 -21.53 -2.97 -3.85
C LEU A 138 -21.40 -4.41 -3.32
N ALA A 139 -20.18 -4.80 -2.94
CA ALA A 139 -19.80 -6.13 -2.49
C ALA A 139 -20.07 -6.29 -0.98
N LEU A 140 -21.35 -6.39 -0.62
CA LEU A 140 -21.80 -6.41 0.77
C LEU A 140 -21.25 -7.61 1.56
N THR A 141 -21.11 -8.77 0.91
CA THR A 141 -20.66 -10.00 1.57
C THR A 141 -19.22 -9.85 2.06
N GLU A 142 -18.34 -9.39 1.17
CA GLU A 142 -16.94 -9.09 1.40
C GLU A 142 -16.80 -7.97 2.43
N GLY A 143 -17.62 -6.92 2.31
CA GLY A 143 -17.66 -5.81 3.26
C GLY A 143 -18.02 -6.25 4.69
N ARG A 144 -18.93 -7.21 4.87
CA ARG A 144 -19.25 -7.79 6.19
C ARG A 144 -18.09 -8.58 6.78
N ILE A 145 -17.34 -9.31 5.94
CA ILE A 145 -16.11 -10.00 6.38
C ILE A 145 -15.10 -8.98 6.90
N LEU A 146 -14.89 -7.88 6.17
CA LEU A 146 -13.98 -6.81 6.58
C LEU A 146 -14.44 -6.09 7.84
N HIS A 147 -15.74 -5.88 8.04
CA HIS A 147 -16.27 -5.33 9.29
C HIS A 147 -16.00 -6.27 10.48
N GLY A 148 -16.25 -7.58 10.33
CA GLY A 148 -15.90 -8.54 11.38
C GLY A 148 -14.40 -8.55 11.69
N LEU A 149 -13.55 -8.40 10.66
CA LEU A 149 -12.11 -8.26 10.84
C LEU A 149 -11.74 -6.94 11.51
N SER A 150 -12.33 -5.80 11.16
CA SER A 150 -12.00 -4.51 11.77
C SER A 150 -12.28 -4.53 13.27
N VAL A 151 -13.40 -5.13 13.70
CA VAL A 151 -13.72 -5.36 15.12
C VAL A 151 -12.67 -6.24 15.79
N ARG A 152 -12.29 -7.34 15.15
CA ARG A 152 -11.27 -8.26 15.68
C ARG A 152 -9.90 -7.58 15.85
N TYR A 153 -9.56 -6.63 14.99
CA TYR A 153 -8.31 -5.88 15.06
C TYR A 153 -8.44 -4.57 15.87
N GLY A 154 -9.62 -4.27 16.43
CA GLY A 154 -9.86 -3.09 17.26
C GLY A 154 -9.80 -1.76 16.49
N THR A 155 -10.16 -1.76 15.20
CA THR A 155 -10.12 -0.57 14.33
C THR A 155 -11.49 0.00 14.00
N GLU A 156 -12.57 -0.61 14.48
CA GLU A 156 -13.96 -0.22 14.21
C GLU A 156 -14.33 1.18 14.74
N GLY A 157 -13.67 1.62 15.82
CA GLY A 157 -13.85 2.96 16.39
C GLY A 157 -13.10 4.07 15.64
N ASP A 158 -12.29 3.74 14.63
CA ASP A 158 -11.60 4.73 13.82
C ASP A 158 -12.56 5.45 12.87
N VAL A 159 -12.42 6.77 12.76
CA VAL A 159 -13.31 7.61 11.94
C VAL A 159 -13.30 7.20 10.47
N PHE A 160 -12.13 6.85 9.91
CA PHE A 160 -12.03 6.46 8.50
C PHE A 160 -12.69 5.11 8.25
N VAL A 161 -12.51 4.16 9.17
CA VAL A 161 -13.19 2.85 9.11
C VAL A 161 -14.69 3.02 9.25
N GLY A 162 -15.16 3.77 10.25
CA GLY A 162 -16.58 4.06 10.47
C GLY A 162 -17.25 4.72 9.28
N SER A 163 -16.65 5.77 8.71
CA SER A 163 -17.18 6.41 7.50
C SER A 163 -17.24 5.45 6.30
N SER A 164 -16.26 4.56 6.16
CA SER A 164 -16.25 3.57 5.07
C SER A 164 -17.35 2.52 5.26
N LEU A 165 -17.62 2.10 6.50
CA LEU A 165 -18.70 1.16 6.83
C LEU A 165 -20.09 1.76 6.60
N ILE A 166 -20.29 3.02 6.99
CA ILE A 166 -21.54 3.74 6.73
C ILE A 166 -21.83 3.80 5.22
N ASP A 167 -20.81 4.16 4.42
CA ASP A 167 -20.93 4.22 2.96
C ASP A 167 -21.27 2.84 2.35
N LEU A 168 -20.62 1.77 2.84
CA LEU A 168 -20.88 0.39 2.42
C LEU A 168 -22.32 -0.02 2.69
N TYR A 169 -22.77 0.08 3.95
CA TYR A 169 -24.10 -0.39 4.31
C TYR A 169 -25.20 0.47 3.68
N GLY A 170 -25.02 1.80 3.64
CA GLY A 170 -25.96 2.71 2.99
C GLY A 170 -26.18 2.37 1.52
N LYS A 171 -25.10 2.30 0.72
CA LYS A 171 -25.22 1.99 -0.72
C LYS A 171 -25.78 0.61 -1.01
N CYS A 172 -25.39 -0.40 -0.23
CA CYS A 172 -25.89 -1.75 -0.45
C CYS A 172 -27.34 -1.95 0.01
N GLU A 173 -27.82 -1.21 1.01
CA GLU A 173 -29.21 -1.25 1.44
C GLU A 173 -30.14 -0.54 0.45
N GLU A 174 -29.74 0.62 -0.07
CA GLU A 174 -30.50 1.34 -1.10
C GLU A 174 -30.79 0.46 -2.33
N ILE A 175 -29.79 -0.31 -2.80
CA ILE A 175 -29.96 -1.20 -3.95
C ILE A 175 -30.85 -2.39 -3.64
N LYS A 176 -30.76 -2.97 -2.44
CA LYS A 176 -31.65 -4.05 -2.03
C LYS A 176 -33.10 -3.59 -1.99
N SER A 177 -33.35 -2.40 -1.47
CA SER A 177 -34.69 -1.80 -1.47
C SER A 177 -35.18 -1.48 -2.89
N ALA A 178 -34.31 -1.00 -3.79
CA ALA A 178 -34.67 -0.77 -5.20
C ALA A 178 -34.96 -2.07 -5.97
N ALA A 179 -34.22 -3.15 -5.71
CA ALA A 179 -34.39 -4.43 -6.38
C ALA A 179 -35.64 -5.23 -5.94
N GLN A 180 -36.20 -4.91 -4.77
CA GLN A 180 -37.42 -5.54 -4.24
C GLN A 180 -38.71 -4.79 -4.60
N GLY A 181 -38.60 -3.66 -5.31
CA GLY A 181 -39.72 -2.81 -5.72
C GLY A 181 -40.35 -3.15 -7.08
N VAL A 182 -40.15 -4.35 -7.63
CA VAL A 182 -40.72 -4.84 -8.90
C VAL A 182 -41.53 -6.11 -8.68
#